data_AF-A0A6P0NCS2-F1
#
_entry.id   AF-A0A6P0NCS2-F1
#
_cell.length_a   1.000
_cell.length_b   1.000
_cell.length_c   1.000
_cell.angle_alpha   90.00
_cell.angle_beta   90.00
_cell.angle_gamma   90.00
#
_symmetry.space_group_name_H-M   'P 1'
#
loop_
_entity.id
_entity.type
_entity.pdbx_description
1 polymer ?
#
loop_
_entity_poly.entity_id
_entity_poly.type
_entity_poly.pdbx_seq_one_letter_code
_entity_poly.pdbx_strand_id
1 'polypeptide(L)'
;MKFIDLKLKVLTLADVQNSQELKRCYSEARSLNLSYRKSWEALLTAFQAEDKPERIFKPNISELKTHVLNLANVETAKQLKQHYAVLKKLDFRYYSAWETALSTLNQADPINSNFQKWLESPPEEYKELFQEIEDVSEALKQSIKKGKKLVDETQEIADNIITAAQDAQSEVDSMKREIVTARNAQQQAELN
;
A
#
# COMPACT_ATOMS: atom_id res chain seq x y z
N MET A 1 -12.70 -13.10 -15.32
CA MET A 1 -12.82 -11.63 -15.11
C MET A 1 -13.07 -10.94 -16.45
N LYS A 2 -14.08 -10.06 -16.54
CA LYS A 2 -14.35 -9.28 -17.77
C LYS A 2 -13.31 -8.17 -17.92
N PHE A 3 -13.13 -7.67 -19.14
CA PHE A 3 -12.13 -6.63 -19.43
C PHE A 3 -12.40 -5.31 -18.69
N ILE A 4 -13.67 -4.99 -18.43
CA ILE A 4 -14.07 -3.80 -17.66
C ILE A 4 -13.70 -3.97 -16.19
N ASP A 5 -13.98 -5.13 -15.60
CA ASP A 5 -13.62 -5.45 -14.21
C ASP A 5 -12.10 -5.38 -14.00
N LEU A 6 -11.32 -5.84 -14.99
CA LEU A 6 -9.85 -5.74 -14.98
C LEU A 6 -9.40 -4.28 -14.90
N LYS A 7 -9.95 -3.41 -15.75
CA LYS A 7 -9.62 -1.98 -15.77
C LYS A 7 -9.96 -1.31 -14.45
N LEU A 8 -11.17 -1.52 -13.94
CA LEU A 8 -11.62 -0.97 -12.67
C LEU A 8 -10.69 -1.40 -11.54
N LYS A 9 -10.36 -2.70 -11.46
CA LYS A 9 -9.48 -3.22 -10.41
C LYS A 9 -8.09 -2.59 -10.44
N VAL A 10 -7.49 -2.43 -11.61
CA VAL A 10 -6.19 -1.74 -11.76
C VAL A 10 -6.29 -0.27 -11.36
N LEU A 11 -7.32 0.45 -11.83
CA LEU A 11 -7.53 1.86 -11.49
C LEU A 11 -7.74 2.07 -9.99
N THR A 12 -8.49 1.18 -9.33
CA THR A 12 -8.69 1.21 -7.87
C THR A 12 -7.40 0.93 -7.11
N LEU A 13 -6.61 -0.08 -7.51
CA LEU A 13 -5.31 -0.37 -6.87
C LEU A 13 -4.29 0.76 -7.05
N ALA A 14 -4.37 1.44 -8.19
CA ALA A 14 -3.51 2.56 -8.54
C ALA A 14 -4.01 3.91 -8.00
N ASP A 15 -5.18 3.96 -7.36
CA ASP A 15 -5.83 5.17 -6.83
C ASP A 15 -5.95 6.29 -7.87
N VAL A 16 -6.47 5.96 -9.06
CA VAL A 16 -6.65 6.88 -10.18
C VAL A 16 -8.03 6.68 -10.84
N GLN A 17 -8.58 7.75 -11.42
CA GLN A 17 -9.93 7.70 -11.98
C GLN A 17 -10.00 7.13 -13.39
N ASN A 18 -8.92 7.25 -14.17
CA ASN A 18 -8.92 6.87 -15.58
C ASN A 18 -7.54 6.46 -16.09
N SER A 19 -7.52 5.90 -17.31
CA SER A 19 -6.31 5.40 -17.96
C SER A 19 -5.30 6.48 -18.31
N GLN A 20 -5.73 7.73 -18.49
CA GLN A 20 -4.81 8.86 -18.74
C GLN A 20 -4.07 9.23 -17.46
N GLU A 21 -4.76 9.28 -16.32
CA GLU A 21 -4.15 9.46 -15.01
C GLU A 21 -3.22 8.31 -14.66
N LEU A 22 -3.57 7.06 -15.00
CA LEU A 22 -2.70 5.92 -14.80
C LEU A 22 -1.37 6.09 -15.56
N LYS A 23 -1.42 6.48 -16.83
CA LYS A 23 -0.21 6.80 -17.62
C LYS A 23 0.52 8.04 -17.09
N ARG A 24 -0.19 8.98 -16.48
CA ARG A 24 0.45 10.16 -15.88
C ARG A 24 1.25 9.77 -14.64
N CYS A 25 0.65 8.96 -13.77
CA CYS A 25 1.17 8.64 -12.45
C CYS A 25 2.18 7.49 -12.43
N TYR A 26 2.22 6.63 -13.45
CA TYR A 26 3.07 5.43 -13.42
C TYR A 26 3.85 5.26 -14.73
N SER A 27 5.16 5.09 -14.64
CA SER A 27 6.06 4.88 -15.79
C SER A 27 5.71 3.62 -16.56
N GLU A 28 5.35 2.56 -15.83
CA GLU A 28 5.01 1.23 -16.32
C GLU A 28 3.74 1.31 -17.20
N ALA A 29 2.82 2.21 -16.87
CA ALA A 29 1.63 2.42 -17.67
C ALA A 29 1.90 3.24 -18.95
N ARG A 30 2.93 4.12 -18.97
CA ARG A 30 3.24 4.95 -20.14
C ARG A 30 3.69 4.14 -21.34
N SER A 31 4.56 3.16 -21.11
CA SER A 31 5.13 2.29 -22.15
C SER A 31 4.12 1.31 -22.74
N LEU A 32 2.99 1.08 -22.05
CA LEU A 32 2.00 0.09 -22.43
C LEU A 32 0.86 0.65 -23.30
N ASN A 33 0.34 -0.19 -24.20
CA ASN A 33 -0.85 0.14 -24.97
C ASN A 33 -2.13 -0.36 -24.26
N LEU A 34 -2.80 0.55 -23.56
CA LEU A 34 -3.98 0.28 -22.74
C LEU A 34 -5.26 -0.01 -23.54
N SER A 35 -5.18 -0.16 -24.87
CA SER A 35 -6.25 -0.78 -25.66
C SER A 35 -6.27 -2.30 -25.51
N TYR A 36 -5.12 -2.91 -25.18
CA TYR A 36 -4.97 -4.36 -25.12
C TYR A 36 -5.16 -4.91 -23.71
N ARG A 37 -5.89 -6.01 -23.62
CA ARG A 37 -6.11 -6.76 -22.36
C ARG A 37 -4.81 -7.16 -21.66
N LYS A 38 -3.83 -7.68 -22.42
CA LYS A 38 -2.54 -8.12 -21.88
C LYS A 38 -1.78 -7.00 -21.14
N SER A 39 -1.91 -5.76 -21.60
CA SER A 39 -1.28 -4.61 -20.93
C SER A 39 -1.90 -4.32 -19.56
N TRP A 40 -3.22 -4.52 -19.41
CA TRP A 40 -3.90 -4.37 -18.12
C TRP A 40 -3.63 -5.54 -17.17
N GLU A 41 -3.45 -6.75 -17.69
CA GLU A 41 -3.05 -7.92 -16.90
C GLU A 41 -1.62 -7.73 -16.35
N ALA A 42 -0.69 -7.26 -17.18
CA ALA A 42 0.68 -6.92 -16.75
C ALA A 42 0.69 -5.84 -15.65
N LEU A 43 -0.14 -4.79 -15.80
CA LEU A 43 -0.28 -3.76 -14.76
C LEU A 43 -0.88 -4.31 -13.49
N LEU A 44 -1.92 -5.16 -13.57
CA LEU A 44 -2.50 -5.77 -12.39
C LEU A 44 -1.46 -6.58 -11.61
N THR A 45 -0.64 -7.37 -12.31
CA THR A 45 0.46 -8.12 -11.68
C THR A 45 1.48 -7.18 -11.03
N ALA A 46 1.87 -6.11 -11.70
CA ALA A 46 2.80 -5.12 -11.14
C ALA A 46 2.23 -4.43 -9.89
N PHE A 47 0.95 -4.03 -9.90
CA PHE A 47 0.30 -3.39 -8.75
C PHE A 47 -0.01 -4.31 -7.58
N GLN A 48 0.04 -5.63 -7.79
CA GLN A 48 -0.14 -6.65 -6.75
C GLN A 48 1.17 -7.22 -6.22
N ALA A 49 2.30 -6.91 -6.85
CA ALA A 49 3.62 -7.30 -6.36
C ALA A 49 3.97 -6.53 -5.07
N GLU A 50 4.85 -7.11 -4.25
CA GLU A 50 5.36 -6.43 -3.04
C GLU A 50 6.11 -5.14 -3.39
N ASP A 51 6.74 -5.10 -4.55
CA ASP A 51 7.39 -3.91 -5.12
C ASP A 51 6.40 -3.19 -6.07
N LYS A 52 5.44 -2.49 -5.45
CA LYS A 52 4.40 -1.76 -6.19
C LYS A 52 5.05 -0.64 -7.04
N PRO A 53 4.64 -0.46 -8.31
CA PRO A 53 5.18 0.60 -9.15
C PRO A 53 5.02 1.97 -8.48
N GLU A 54 6.10 2.74 -8.51
CA GLU A 54 6.18 4.02 -7.83
C GLU A 54 5.26 5.04 -8.50
N ARG A 55 4.49 5.76 -7.68
CA ARG A 55 3.61 6.84 -8.17
C ARG A 55 4.46 8.07 -8.47
N ILE A 56 4.84 8.22 -9.74
CA ILE A 56 5.47 9.43 -10.26
C ILE A 56 4.38 10.49 -10.49
N PHE A 57 4.09 11.30 -9.48
CA PHE A 57 3.17 12.43 -9.64
C PHE A 57 3.79 13.48 -10.55
N LYS A 58 3.44 13.45 -11.84
CA LYS A 58 3.76 14.53 -12.77
C LYS A 58 2.53 15.45 -12.90
N PRO A 59 2.53 16.64 -12.27
CA PRO A 59 1.39 17.56 -12.36
C PRO A 59 1.12 17.93 -13.82
N ASN A 60 -0.15 18.12 -14.18
CA ASN A 60 -0.49 18.64 -15.50
C ASN A 60 -0.08 20.12 -15.61
N ILE A 61 -0.08 20.70 -16.82
CA ILE A 61 0.39 22.08 -17.01
C ILE A 61 -0.45 23.13 -16.24
N SER A 62 -1.74 22.87 -16.02
CA SER A 62 -2.64 23.77 -15.29
C SER A 62 -2.38 23.72 -13.78
N GLU A 63 -2.21 22.51 -13.24
CA GLU A 63 -1.81 22.25 -11.85
C GLU A 63 -0.44 22.89 -11.58
N LEU A 64 0.54 22.64 -12.46
CA LEU A 64 1.89 23.19 -12.33
C LEU A 64 1.89 24.72 -12.42
N LYS A 65 1.13 25.30 -13.35
CA LYS A 65 0.96 26.75 -13.46
C LYS A 65 0.37 27.34 -12.18
N THR A 66 -0.74 26.77 -11.71
CA THR A 66 -1.41 27.21 -10.48
C THR A 66 -0.45 27.15 -9.29
N HIS A 67 0.29 26.05 -9.16
CA HIS A 67 1.24 25.85 -8.10
C HIS A 67 2.38 26.88 -8.13
N VAL A 68 3.02 27.08 -9.29
CA VAL A 68 4.11 28.06 -9.47
C VAL A 68 3.64 29.49 -9.17
N LEU A 69 2.45 29.85 -9.63
CA LEU A 69 1.87 31.18 -9.43
C LEU A 69 1.52 31.41 -7.95
N ASN A 70 0.89 30.44 -7.29
CA ASN A 70 0.58 30.51 -5.87
C ASN A 70 1.85 30.60 -5.01
N LEU A 71 2.87 29.79 -5.31
CA LEU A 71 4.13 29.77 -4.56
C LEU A 71 4.88 31.10 -4.69
N ALA A 72 4.83 31.73 -5.87
CA ALA A 72 5.36 33.07 -6.08
C ALA A 72 4.44 34.20 -5.61
N ASN A 73 3.24 33.89 -5.09
CA ASN A 73 2.20 34.84 -4.72
C ASN A 73 1.86 35.87 -5.82
N VAL A 74 1.71 35.39 -7.06
CA VAL A 74 1.37 36.20 -8.24
C VAL A 74 0.30 35.53 -9.08
N GLU A 75 -0.45 36.29 -9.87
CA GLU A 75 -1.59 35.76 -10.64
C GLU A 75 -1.22 35.41 -12.09
N THR A 76 -0.11 35.96 -12.60
CA THR A 76 0.26 35.85 -14.01
C THR A 76 1.74 35.56 -14.24
N ALA A 77 2.04 34.85 -15.33
CA ALA A 77 3.42 34.62 -15.77
C ALA A 77 4.18 35.93 -16.05
N LYS A 78 3.47 37.01 -16.39
CA LYS A 78 4.06 38.33 -16.60
C LYS A 78 4.58 38.91 -15.29
N GLN A 79 3.78 38.86 -14.22
CA GLN A 79 4.20 39.26 -12.87
C GLN A 79 5.35 38.38 -12.39
N LEU A 80 5.25 37.05 -12.60
CA LEU A 80 6.33 36.12 -12.25
C LEU A 80 7.68 36.51 -12.87
N LYS A 81 7.69 36.88 -14.17
CA LYS A 81 8.90 37.37 -14.86
C LYS A 81 9.40 38.74 -14.38
N GLN A 82 8.52 39.56 -13.82
CA GLN A 82 8.90 40.86 -13.24
C GLN A 82 9.58 40.66 -11.89
N HIS A 83 9.05 39.77 -11.05
CA HIS A 83 9.63 39.43 -9.75
C HIS A 83 10.95 38.65 -9.86
N TYR A 84 11.05 37.73 -10.83
CA TYR A 84 12.23 36.87 -10.98
C TYR A 84 12.90 37.09 -12.33
N ALA A 85 13.96 37.91 -12.35
CA ALA A 85 14.67 38.29 -13.57
C ALA A 85 15.20 37.07 -14.37
N VAL A 86 15.59 36.01 -13.66
CA VAL A 86 16.06 34.73 -14.24
C VAL A 86 14.99 34.02 -15.07
N LEU A 87 13.69 34.26 -14.81
CA LEU A 87 12.59 33.64 -15.53
C LEU A 87 12.18 34.40 -16.80
N LYS A 88 12.73 35.59 -17.06
CA LYS A 88 12.33 36.44 -18.20
C LYS A 88 12.45 35.75 -19.55
N LYS A 89 13.52 34.95 -19.72
CA LYS A 89 13.86 34.26 -20.97
C LYS A 89 13.01 33.00 -21.23
N LEU A 90 12.26 32.52 -20.24
CA LEU A 90 11.47 31.29 -20.38
C LEU A 90 10.18 31.53 -21.17
N ASP A 91 9.79 30.57 -22.01
CA ASP A 91 8.50 30.58 -22.69
C ASP A 91 7.47 29.70 -21.95
N PHE A 92 6.58 30.35 -21.21
CA PHE A 92 5.54 29.72 -20.39
C PHE A 92 4.37 29.10 -21.17
N ARG A 93 4.47 29.00 -22.49
CA ARG A 93 3.60 28.10 -23.27
C ARG A 93 3.99 26.63 -23.07
N TYR A 94 5.25 26.37 -22.71
CA TYR A 94 5.78 25.02 -22.56
C TYR A 94 5.83 24.59 -21.11
N TYR A 95 5.57 23.30 -20.88
CA TYR A 95 5.61 22.67 -19.57
C TYR A 95 7.00 22.78 -18.91
N SER A 96 8.07 22.59 -19.67
CA SER A 96 9.45 22.68 -19.19
C SER A 96 9.82 24.04 -18.60
N ALA A 97 9.22 25.12 -19.13
CA ALA A 97 9.41 26.46 -18.58
C ALA A 97 8.77 26.59 -17.19
N TRP A 98 7.61 25.97 -16.97
CA TRP A 98 6.96 25.93 -15.66
C TRP A 98 7.72 25.04 -14.67
N GLU A 99 8.28 23.91 -15.10
CA GLU A 99 9.16 23.08 -14.25
C GLU A 99 10.42 23.85 -13.81
N THR A 100 11.02 24.59 -14.75
CA THR A 100 12.21 25.42 -14.48
C THR A 100 11.88 26.55 -13.51
N ALA A 101 10.71 27.19 -13.67
CA ALA A 101 10.24 28.21 -12.76
C ALA A 101 9.97 27.67 -11.35
N LEU A 102 9.32 26.50 -11.24
CA LEU A 102 9.10 25.84 -9.95
C LEU A 102 10.42 25.57 -9.22
N SER A 103 11.40 25.02 -9.95
CA SER A 103 12.73 24.71 -9.40
C SER A 103 13.45 25.98 -8.91
N THR A 104 13.35 27.06 -9.69
CA THR A 104 13.95 28.36 -9.33
C THR A 104 13.31 28.95 -8.08
N LEU A 105 11.97 28.89 -7.98
CA LEU A 105 11.27 29.39 -6.81
C LEU A 105 11.59 28.55 -5.57
N ASN A 106 11.62 27.22 -5.68
CA ASN A 106 11.98 26.34 -4.58
C ASN A 106 13.39 26.61 -4.06
N GLN A 107 14.35 26.92 -4.93
CA GLN A 107 15.71 27.30 -4.54
C GLN A 107 15.81 28.69 -3.93
N ALA A 108 14.96 29.62 -4.39
CA ALA A 108 14.91 30.99 -3.88
C ALA A 108 14.09 31.12 -2.59
N ASP A 109 13.27 30.12 -2.26
CA ASP A 109 12.40 30.12 -1.09
C ASP A 109 13.22 29.98 0.20
N PRO A 110 13.19 31.00 1.09
CA PRO A 110 13.79 30.89 2.42
C PRO A 110 13.22 29.72 3.22
N ILE A 111 11.98 29.29 2.94
CA ILE A 111 11.33 28.15 3.60
C ILE A 111 12.04 26.85 3.22
N ASN A 112 12.45 26.61 1.98
CA ASN A 112 13.21 25.40 1.64
C ASN A 112 14.62 25.42 2.26
N SER A 113 15.26 26.59 2.31
CA SER A 113 16.55 26.75 2.98
C SER A 113 16.45 26.58 4.50
N ASN A 114 15.36 27.05 5.11
CA ASN A 114 15.06 26.88 6.53
C ASN A 114 14.52 25.50 6.84
N PHE A 115 13.83 24.83 5.92
CA PHE A 115 13.32 23.48 6.08
C PHE A 115 14.46 22.46 6.02
N GLN A 116 15.44 22.65 5.12
CA GLN A 116 16.68 21.87 5.15
C GLN A 116 17.39 22.02 6.51
N LYS A 117 17.55 23.26 7.01
CA LYS A 117 18.11 23.50 8.34
C LYS A 117 17.25 22.93 9.49
N TRP A 118 15.93 22.95 9.34
CA TRP A 118 14.98 22.37 10.29
C TRP A 118 15.02 20.84 10.28
N LEU A 119 15.25 20.20 9.13
CA LEU A 119 15.49 18.76 9.03
C LEU A 119 16.82 18.36 9.67
N GLU A 120 17.86 19.18 9.49
CA GLU A 120 19.17 18.95 10.11
C GLU A 120 19.15 19.16 11.63
N SER A 121 18.33 20.11 12.13
CA SER A 121 18.19 20.40 13.55
C SER A 121 16.76 20.82 13.90
N PRO A 122 15.83 19.86 14.05
CA PRO A 122 14.46 20.19 14.40
C PRO A 122 14.42 20.82 15.81
N PRO A 123 13.51 21.77 16.07
CA PRO A 123 13.30 22.33 17.39
C PRO A 123 12.98 21.22 18.40
N GLU A 124 13.46 21.38 19.63
CA GLU A 124 13.43 20.33 20.65
C GLU A 124 12.01 19.85 20.96
N GLU A 125 11.04 20.76 20.94
CA GLU A 125 9.61 20.48 21.13
C GLU A 125 9.07 19.43 20.14
N TYR A 126 9.61 19.36 18.92
CA TYR A 126 9.21 18.36 17.93
C TYR A 126 9.96 17.05 18.08
N LYS A 127 11.20 17.07 18.57
CA LYS A 127 11.97 15.83 18.80
C LYS A 127 11.30 14.94 19.84
N GLU A 128 10.80 15.54 20.92
CA GLU A 128 10.05 14.81 21.96
C GLU A 128 8.78 14.18 21.39
N LEU A 129 8.02 14.92 20.57
CA LEU A 129 6.83 14.40 19.90
C LEU A 129 7.15 13.24 18.94
N PHE A 130 8.21 13.37 18.14
CA PHE A 130 8.62 12.29 17.24
C PHE A 130 9.11 11.06 17.99
N GLN A 131 9.84 11.25 19.10
CA GLN A 131 10.27 10.15 19.95
C GLN A 131 9.07 9.45 20.60
N GLU A 132 8.09 10.19 21.10
CA GLU A 132 6.87 9.61 21.67
C GLU A 132 6.08 8.81 20.63
N ILE A 133 5.97 9.33 19.40
CA ILE A 133 5.34 8.61 18.28
C ILE A 133 6.10 7.32 17.98
N GLU A 134 7.43 7.36 17.96
CA GLU A 134 8.26 6.19 17.68
C GLU A 134 8.14 5.14 18.78
N ASP A 135 8.16 5.55 20.04
CA ASP A 135 8.00 4.68 21.21
C ASP A 135 6.61 4.01 21.21
N VAL A 136 5.55 4.77 20.97
CA VAL A 136 4.16 4.25 20.87
C VAL A 136 4.04 3.30 19.68
N SER A 137 4.63 3.64 18.55
CA SER A 137 4.60 2.79 17.35
C SER A 137 5.31 1.46 17.58
N GLU A 138 6.44 1.47 18.27
CA GLU A 138 7.19 0.26 18.58
C GLU A 138 6.47 -0.61 19.62
N ALA A 139 5.88 0.01 20.65
CA ALA A 139 5.03 -0.70 21.61
C ALA A 139 3.82 -1.36 20.92
N LEU A 140 3.19 -0.69 19.96
CA LEU A 140 2.09 -1.23 19.17
C LEU A 140 2.55 -2.43 18.31
N LYS A 141 3.70 -2.33 17.64
CA LYS A 141 4.26 -3.46 16.87
C LYS A 141 4.52 -4.68 17.77
N GLN A 142 5.06 -4.47 18.96
CA GLN A 142 5.27 -5.55 19.93
C GLN A 142 3.96 -6.18 20.39
N SER A 143 2.93 -5.37 20.66
CA SER A 143 1.60 -5.85 21.01
C SER A 143 0.97 -6.70 19.90
N ILE A 144 1.06 -6.25 18.64
CA ILE A 144 0.59 -7.01 17.47
C ILE A 144 1.34 -8.34 17.35
N LYS A 145 2.67 -8.34 17.54
CA LYS A 145 3.48 -9.56 17.50
C LYS A 145 3.05 -10.55 18.58
N LYS A 146 2.78 -10.07 19.80
CA LYS A 146 2.27 -10.89 20.91
C LYS A 146 0.87 -11.45 20.60
N GLY A 147 -0.01 -10.62 20.04
CA GLY A 147 -1.36 -11.03 19.63
C GLY A 147 -1.33 -12.13 18.56
N LYS A 148 -0.46 -12.01 17.55
CA LYS A 148 -0.27 -13.07 16.54
C LYS A 148 0.18 -14.38 17.16
N LYS A 149 1.18 -14.34 18.06
CA LYS A 149 1.66 -15.54 18.77
C LYS A 149 0.55 -16.23 19.56
N LEU A 150 -0.31 -15.46 20.24
CA LEU A 150 -1.45 -16.01 20.98
C LEU A 150 -2.49 -16.65 20.06
N VAL A 151 -2.74 -16.08 18.88
CA VAL A 151 -3.63 -16.67 17.87
C VAL A 151 -3.05 -18.01 17.40
N ASP A 152 -1.76 -18.05 17.09
CA ASP A 152 -1.09 -19.29 16.67
C ASP A 152 -1.16 -20.37 17.76
N GLU A 153 -0.88 -20.01 19.02
CA GLU A 153 -1.00 -20.93 20.17
C GLU A 153 -2.44 -21.41 20.38
N THR A 154 -3.44 -20.54 20.19
CA THR A 154 -4.85 -20.91 20.31
C THR A 154 -5.27 -21.87 19.21
N GLN A 155 -4.77 -21.67 17.97
CA GLN A 155 -5.03 -22.57 16.86
C GLN A 155 -4.42 -23.95 17.12
N GLU A 156 -3.18 -24.01 17.62
CA GLU A 156 -2.52 -25.27 17.98
C GLU A 156 -3.30 -26.02 19.06
N ILE A 157 -3.79 -25.32 20.09
CA ILE A 157 -4.65 -25.91 21.13
C ILE A 157 -5.95 -26.45 20.53
N ALA A 158 -6.60 -25.70 19.64
CA ALA A 158 -7.83 -26.12 18.99
C ALA A 158 -7.61 -27.39 18.15
N ASP A 159 -6.52 -27.45 17.38
CA ASP A 159 -6.16 -28.61 16.58
C ASP A 159 -5.89 -29.84 17.47
N ASN A 160 -5.15 -29.67 18.57
CA ASN A 160 -4.91 -30.73 19.55
C ASN A 160 -6.21 -31.26 20.19
N ILE A 161 -7.17 -30.38 20.49
CA ILE A 161 -8.49 -30.79 21.01
C ILE A 161 -9.25 -31.62 19.97
N ILE A 162 -9.21 -31.21 18.70
CA ILE A 162 -9.86 -31.94 17.61
C ILE A 162 -9.24 -33.33 17.48
N THR A 163 -7.91 -33.45 17.49
CA THR A 163 -7.21 -34.74 17.44
C THR A 163 -7.59 -35.62 18.62
N ALA A 164 -7.55 -35.09 19.85
CA ALA A 164 -7.92 -35.86 21.04
C ALA A 164 -9.39 -36.34 20.99
N ALA A 165 -10.30 -35.52 20.46
CA ALA A 165 -11.70 -35.91 20.27
C ALA A 165 -11.86 -37.03 19.22
N GLN A 166 -11.09 -36.98 18.13
CA GLN A 166 -11.07 -38.03 17.11
C GLN A 166 -10.53 -39.35 17.67
N ASP A 167 -9.45 -39.29 18.44
CA ASP A 167 -8.84 -40.47 19.08
C ASP A 167 -9.82 -41.10 20.07
N ALA A 168 -10.46 -40.30 20.93
CA ALA A 168 -11.48 -40.78 21.86
C ALA A 168 -12.66 -41.44 21.14
N GLN A 169 -13.13 -40.84 20.04
CA GLN A 169 -14.22 -41.42 19.24
C GLN A 169 -13.81 -42.76 18.60
N SER A 170 -12.58 -42.85 18.09
CA SER A 170 -12.04 -44.08 17.51
C SER A 170 -11.94 -45.20 18.56
N GLU A 171 -11.47 -44.88 19.77
CA GLU A 171 -11.38 -45.82 20.88
C GLU A 171 -12.77 -46.33 21.30
N VAL A 172 -13.75 -45.44 21.44
CA VAL A 172 -15.15 -45.81 21.73
C VAL A 172 -15.71 -46.74 20.67
N ASP A 173 -15.44 -46.46 19.38
CA ASP A 173 -15.92 -47.31 18.29
C ASP A 173 -15.19 -48.66 18.21
N SER A 174 -13.94 -48.75 18.67
CA SER A 174 -13.24 -50.03 18.88
C SER A 174 -13.89 -50.85 19.99
N MET A 175 -14.11 -50.23 21.16
CA MET A 175 -14.75 -50.90 22.29
C MET A 175 -16.14 -51.43 21.95
N LYS A 176 -16.95 -50.66 21.20
CA LYS A 176 -18.26 -51.14 20.72
C LYS A 176 -18.14 -52.40 19.87
N ARG A 177 -17.16 -52.46 18.96
CA ARG A 177 -16.92 -53.65 18.12
C ARG A 177 -16.51 -54.85 18.97
N GLU A 178 -15.62 -54.65 19.93
CA GLU A 178 -15.17 -55.71 20.85
C GLU A 178 -16.33 -56.28 21.68
N ILE A 179 -17.20 -55.42 22.21
CA ILE A 179 -18.41 -55.84 22.95
C ILE A 179 -19.33 -56.69 22.08
N VAL A 180 -19.56 -56.28 20.83
CA VAL A 180 -20.40 -57.04 19.89
C VAL A 180 -19.78 -58.39 19.58
N THR A 181 -18.48 -58.45 19.29
CA THR A 181 -17.78 -59.71 19.01
C THR A 181 -17.82 -60.65 20.22
N ALA A 182 -17.58 -60.13 21.44
CA ALA A 182 -17.64 -60.90 22.67
C ALA A 182 -19.05 -61.48 22.93
N ARG A 183 -20.11 -60.67 22.73
CA ARG A 183 -21.50 -61.14 22.85
C ARG A 183 -21.82 -62.27 21.87
N ASN A 184 -21.42 -62.12 20.61
CA ASN A 184 -21.67 -63.14 19.59
C ASN A 184 -20.95 -64.45 19.92
N ALA A 185 -19.69 -64.38 20.37
CA ALA A 185 -18.92 -65.55 20.80
C ALA A 185 -19.56 -66.26 22.00
N GLN A 186 -20.07 -65.50 22.98
CA GLN A 186 -20.78 -66.07 24.13
C GLN A 186 -22.06 -66.80 23.71
N GLN A 187 -22.90 -66.17 22.88
CA GLN A 187 -24.12 -66.80 22.37
C GLN A 187 -23.84 -68.10 21.61
N GLN A 188 -22.74 -68.13 20.86
CA GLN A 188 -22.33 -69.30 20.09
C GLN A 188 -21.74 -70.41 20.96
N ALA A 189 -21.15 -70.07 22.11
CA ALA A 189 -20.73 -71.05 23.11
C ALA A 189 -21.90 -71.64 23.90
N GLU A 190 -22.98 -70.87 24.12
CA GLU A 190 -24.21 -71.35 24.78
C GLU A 190 -25.06 -72.28 23.89
N LEU A 191 -24.83 -72.26 22.57
CA LEU A 191 -25.55 -73.09 21.59
C LEU A 191 -24.86 -74.42 21.24
N ASN A 192 -23.62 -74.63 21.70
CA ASN A 192 -22.84 -75.87 21.51
C ASN A 192 -22.79 -76.71 22.79
#